data_AF-A0A2T6SVK7-F1
#
_entry.id   AF-A0A2T6SVK7-F1
#
_cell.length_a   1.000
_cell.length_b   1.000
_cell.length_c   1.000
_cell.angle_alpha   90.00
_cell.angle_beta   90.00
_cell.angle_gamma   90.00
#
_symmetry.space_group_name_H-M   'P 1'
#
loop_
_entity.id
_entity.type
_entity.pdbx_description
1 polymer ?
#
loop_
_entity_poly.entity_id
_entity_poly.type
_entity_poly.pdbx_seq_one_letter_code
_entity_poly.pdbx_strand_id
1 'polypeptide(L)' 'MGNDRYMLDNLVFARVKQLNAGAKTLVNMDPKRHKLVDIAIREIAEGKIDIDRIDERN' A
#
# COMPACT_ATOMS: atom_id res chain seq x y z
N MET A 1 -14.12 14.74 11.33
CA MET A 1 -12.76 14.83 10.73
C MET A 1 -11.84 13.82 11.39
N GLY A 2 -12.07 12.53 11.13
CA GLY A 2 -11.28 11.43 11.71
C GLY A 2 -11.28 10.16 10.86
N ASN A 3 -12.14 10.08 9.84
CA ASN A 3 -12.30 8.90 9.00
C ASN A 3 -11.07 8.66 8.10
N ASP A 4 -10.44 9.74 7.63
CA ASP A 4 -9.37 9.67 6.63
C ASP A 4 -8.09 9.02 7.16
N ARG A 5 -7.78 9.22 8.46
CA ARG A 5 -6.62 8.59 9.09
C ARG A 5 -6.80 7.08 9.22
N TYR A 6 -7.97 6.62 9.64
CA TYR A 6 -8.27 5.19 9.72
C TYR A 6 -8.31 4.55 8.33
N MET A 7 -8.80 5.27 7.31
CA MET A 7 -8.75 4.82 5.93
C MET A 7 -7.32 4.66 5.42
N LEU A 8 -6.44 5.64 5.69
CA LEU A 8 -5.02 5.55 5.33
C LEU A 8 -4.32 4.39 6.05
N ASP A 9 -4.53 4.26 7.35
CA ASP A 9 -3.94 3.18 8.14
C ASP A 9 -4.37 1.81 7.58
N ASN A 10 -5.67 1.62 7.32
CA ASN A 10 -6.20 0.40 6.71
C ASN A 10 -5.62 0.14 5.31
N LEU A 11 -5.47 1.19 4.49
CA LEU A 11 -4.91 1.10 3.15
C LEU A 11 -3.43 0.65 3.18
N VAL A 12 -2.65 1.22 4.08
CA VAL A 12 -1.25 0.85 4.31
C VAL A 12 -1.17 -0.60 4.79
N PHE A 13 -1.99 -1.00 5.78
CA PHE A 13 -2.01 -2.38 6.29
C PHE A 13 -2.36 -3.40 5.20
N ALA A 14 -3.40 -3.15 4.43
CA ALA A 14 -3.81 -4.01 3.33
C ALA A 14 -2.68 -4.16 2.30
N ARG A 15 -2.03 -3.05 1.94
CA ARG A 15 -0.93 -3.09 0.96
C ARG A 15 0.31 -3.80 1.49
N VAL A 16 0.69 -3.56 2.74
CA VAL A 16 1.80 -4.28 3.38
C VAL A 16 1.54 -5.79 3.42
N LYS A 17 0.30 -6.22 3.64
CA LYS A 17 -0.07 -7.64 3.58
C LYS A 17 0.14 -8.23 2.17
N GLN A 18 -0.23 -7.50 1.12
CA GLN A 18 0.03 -7.92 -0.27
C GLN A 18 1.52 -8.04 -0.56
N LEU A 19 2.33 -7.06 -0.14
CA LEU A 19 3.78 -7.08 -0.33
C LEU A 19 4.43 -8.25 0.41
N ASN A 20 3.99 -8.54 1.63
CA ASN A 20 4.43 -9.73 2.38
C ASN A 20 4.06 -11.05 1.69
N ALA A 21 2.93 -11.08 0.97
CA ALA A 21 2.53 -12.22 0.14
C ALA A 21 3.33 -12.33 -1.18
N GLY A 22 4.33 -11.48 -1.40
CA GLY A 22 5.17 -11.49 -2.59
C GLY A 22 4.65 -10.63 -3.75
N ALA A 23 3.68 -9.74 -3.50
CA ALA A 23 3.23 -8.80 -4.51
C ALA A 23 4.38 -7.88 -4.97
N LYS A 24 4.36 -7.53 -6.26
CA LYS A 24 5.37 -6.64 -6.83
C LYS A 24 5.15 -5.20 -6.36
N THR A 25 6.25 -4.50 -6.11
CA THR A 25 6.25 -3.05 -5.86
C THR A 25 5.93 -2.29 -7.15
N LEU A 26 5.12 -1.25 -7.03
CA LEU A 26 4.70 -0.36 -8.12
C LEU A 26 5.59 0.89 -8.20
N VAL A 27 6.49 1.04 -7.23
CA VAL A 27 7.48 2.12 -7.12
C VAL A 27 8.88 1.54 -7.31
N ASN A 28 9.85 2.39 -7.63
CA ASN A 28 11.25 1.98 -7.75
C ASN A 28 11.90 1.81 -6.37
N MET A 29 11.34 0.92 -5.56
CA MET A 29 11.85 0.54 -4.24
C MET A 29 11.90 -0.98 -4.16
N ASP A 30 13.04 -1.48 -3.69
CA ASP A 30 13.27 -2.91 -3.46
C ASP A 30 12.73 -3.31 -2.07
N PRO A 31 11.78 -4.26 -1.98
CA PRO A 31 11.23 -4.72 -0.71
C PRO A 31 12.24 -5.44 0.20
N LYS A 32 13.41 -5.81 -0.32
CA LYS A 32 14.52 -6.36 0.46
C LYS A 32 15.41 -5.27 1.06
N ARG A 33 15.35 -4.05 0.53
CA ARG A 33 16.19 -2.91 0.96
C ARG A 33 15.40 -1.85 1.73
N HIS A 34 14.08 -1.80 1.55
CA HIS A 34 13.19 -0.83 2.18
C HIS A 34 12.10 -1.52 2.98
N LYS A 35 11.60 -0.85 4.03
CA LYS A 35 10.47 -1.37 4.80
C LYS A 35 9.23 -1.37 3.91
N LEU A 36 8.43 -2.45 4.00
CA LEU A 36 7.20 -2.57 3.23
C LEU A 36 6.21 -1.44 3.52
N VAL A 37 6.21 -0.93 4.75
CA VAL A 37 5.40 0.22 5.15
C VAL A 37 5.79 1.48 4.37
N ASP A 38 7.10 1.76 4.24
CA ASP A 38 7.59 2.93 3.49
C ASP A 38 7.24 2.82 2.01
N ILE A 39 7.33 1.60 1.46
CA ILE A 39 6.92 1.31 0.07
C ILE A 39 5.43 1.55 -0.11
N ALA A 40 4.58 1.00 0.78
CA ALA A 40 3.13 1.16 0.70
C ALA A 40 2.72 2.64 0.80
N ILE A 41 3.31 3.40 1.73
CA ILE A 41 3.07 4.84 1.86
C ILE A 41 3.47 5.58 0.58
N ARG A 42 4.61 5.24 -0.02
CA ARG A 42 5.04 5.86 -1.29
C ARG A 42 4.09 5.54 -2.44
N GLU A 43 3.64 4.29 -2.55
CA GLU A 43 2.68 3.89 -3.58
C GLU A 43 1.35 4.63 -3.46
N ILE A 44 0.85 4.83 -2.24
CA ILE A 44 -0.36 5.60 -1.97
C ILE A 44 -0.13 7.08 -2.30
N ALA A 45 1.00 7.65 -1.87
CA ALA A 45 1.34 9.05 -2.15
C ALA A 45 1.53 9.35 -3.64
N GLU A 46 1.98 8.38 -4.43
CA GLU A 46 2.07 8.48 -5.89
C GLU A 46 0.74 8.14 -6.61
N GLY A 47 -0.34 7.86 -5.88
CA GLY A 47 -1.65 7.51 -6.45
C GLY A 47 -1.68 6.15 -7.16
N LYS A 48 -0.70 5.28 -6.90
CA LYS A 48 -0.61 3.95 -7.52
C LYS A 48 -1.50 2.92 -6.84
N ILE A 49 -1.75 3.12 -5.54
CA ILE A 49 -2.67 2.36 -4.70
C ILE A 49 -3.75 3.33 -4.23
N ASP A 50 -5.01 2.96 -4.43
CA ASP A 50 -6.19 3.69 -3.96
C ASP A 50 -7.22 2.68 -3.43
N ILE A 51 -8.22 3.16 -2.68
CA ILE A 51 -9.29 2.35 -2.09
C ILE A 51 -10.05 1.56 -3.15
N ASP A 52 -10.29 2.18 -4.32
CA ASP A 52 -11.03 1.56 -5.43
C ASP A 52 -10.30 0.33 -6.02
N ARG A 53 -8.96 0.38 -6.08
CA ARG A 53 -8.12 -0.69 -6.66
C ARG A 53 -7.95 -1.92 -5.78
N ILE A 54 -8.30 -1.85 -4.50
CA ILE A 54 -8.20 -3.01 -3.60
C ILE A 54 -9.33 -4.01 -3.84
N ASP A 55 -10.46 -3.56 -4.39
CA ASP A 55 -11.65 -4.38 -4.60
C ASP A 55 -11.66 -5.13 -5.95
N GLU A 56 -10.72 -4.84 -6.86
CA GLU A 56 -10.69 -5.44 -8.21
C GLU A 56 -10.17 -6.90 -8.27
N ARG A 57 -10.27 -7.66 -7.17
CA ARG A 57 -10.01 -9.10 -7.14
C ARG A 57 -11.02 -9.83 -6.25
N ASN A 58 -12.27 -9.84 -6.68
CA ASN A 58 -13.24 -10.90 -6.36
C ASN A 58 -13.63 -11.64 -7.63
#